data_AF-A0A523MD43-F1
#
_entry.id   AF-A0A523MD43-F1
#
_cell.length_a   1.000
_cell.length_b   1.000
_cell.length_c   1.000
_cell.angle_alpha   90.00
_cell.angle_beta   90.00
_cell.angle_gamma   90.00
#
_symmetry.space_group_name_H-M   'P 1'
#
loop_
_entity.id
_entity.type
_entity.pdbx_description
1 polymer ?
#
loop_
_entity_poly.entity_id
_entity_poly.type
_entity_poly.pdbx_seq_one_letter_code
_entity_poly.pdbx_strand_id
1 'polypeptide(L)'
;MSNQSAAATGLQNSNQKIGFIELAPGISRPNAFVFFYAAFSVIGLLTFVSTGTAQILNAIGVPVGEQGTVTGNLVIVTEIVQILIFGAVGVLADRIGRR
;
A
#
# COMPACT_ATOMS: atom_id res chain seq x y z
N MET A 1 -19.64 43.94 -28.61
CA MET A 1 -18.28 43.51 -28.22
C MET A 1 -18.32 43.22 -26.71
N SER A 2 -19.00 42.21 -26.14
CA SER A 2 -19.16 40.77 -26.43
C SER A 2 -17.83 40.01 -26.57
N ASN A 3 -17.53 39.24 -25.51
CA ASN A 3 -16.75 37.99 -25.47
C ASN A 3 -15.22 38.00 -25.32
N GLN A 4 -14.67 38.62 -24.27
CA GLN A 4 -13.31 38.25 -23.80
C GLN A 4 -13.15 38.16 -22.26
N SER A 5 -14.22 37.85 -21.51
CA SER A 5 -14.12 37.65 -20.04
C SER A 5 -14.73 36.34 -19.54
N ALA A 6 -14.83 35.31 -20.40
CA ALA A 6 -15.50 34.05 -20.09
C ALA A 6 -14.69 32.77 -20.41
N ALA A 7 -13.41 32.88 -20.77
CA ALA A 7 -12.65 31.73 -21.29
C ALA A 7 -11.52 31.19 -20.38
N ALA A 8 -11.21 31.82 -19.24
CA ALA A 8 -10.02 31.46 -18.46
C ALA A 8 -10.26 31.05 -16.99
N THR A 9 -11.51 31.01 -16.51
CA THR A 9 -11.80 30.89 -15.05
C THR A 9 -12.69 29.70 -14.69
N GLY A 10 -12.68 28.61 -15.46
CA GLY A 10 -13.73 27.58 -15.31
C GLY A 10 -13.38 26.14 -15.61
N LEU A 11 -12.11 25.76 -15.77
CA LEU A 11 -11.74 24.35 -15.61
C LEU A 11 -11.82 24.02 -14.11
N GLN A 12 -13.06 23.89 -13.62
CA GLN A 12 -13.34 23.17 -12.40
C GLN A 12 -12.62 21.84 -12.55
N ASN A 13 -11.57 21.64 -11.76
CA ASN A 13 -11.04 20.32 -11.52
C ASN A 13 -12.15 19.54 -10.83
N SER A 14 -13.07 18.98 -11.63
CA SER A 14 -14.16 18.15 -11.15
C SER A 14 -13.52 17.03 -10.38
N ASN A 15 -13.64 17.09 -9.05
CA ASN A 15 -13.06 16.10 -8.16
C ASN A 15 -13.52 14.73 -8.66
N GLN A 16 -12.59 13.94 -9.18
CA GLN A 16 -12.95 12.69 -9.84
C GLN A 16 -13.50 11.76 -8.76
N LYS A 17 -14.64 11.12 -8.99
CA LYS A 17 -15.24 10.21 -8.01
C LYS A 17 -15.14 8.76 -8.47
N ILE A 18 -14.87 7.85 -7.54
CA ILE A 18 -14.99 6.41 -7.71
C ILE A 18 -16.03 5.91 -6.70
N GLY A 19 -17.26 5.68 -7.17
CA GLY A 19 -18.39 5.36 -6.29
C GLY A 19 -18.62 6.46 -5.26
N PHE A 20 -18.50 6.11 -3.97
CA PHE A 20 -18.65 7.03 -2.83
C PHE A 20 -17.35 7.73 -2.43
N ILE A 21 -16.22 7.43 -3.10
CA ILE A 21 -14.89 7.95 -2.77
C ILE A 21 -14.58 9.13 -3.69
N GLU A 22 -14.25 10.26 -3.08
CA GLU A 22 -13.74 11.43 -3.80
C GLU A 22 -12.22 11.36 -3.90
N LEU A 23 -11.68 11.47 -5.11
CA LEU A 23 -10.23 11.46 -5.33
C LEU A 23 -9.65 12.81 -4.94
N ALA A 24 -8.38 12.83 -4.52
CA ALA A 24 -7.68 14.10 -4.33
C ALA A 24 -7.49 14.83 -5.67
N PRO A 25 -7.44 16.17 -5.69
CA PRO A 25 -7.17 16.94 -6.90
C PRO A 25 -5.89 16.47 -7.60
N GLY A 26 -5.97 16.22 -8.90
CA GLY A 26 -4.83 15.76 -9.71
C GLY A 26 -4.62 14.25 -9.75
N ILE A 27 -5.37 13.45 -8.97
CA ILE A 27 -5.31 11.98 -9.05
C ILE A 27 -6.26 11.48 -10.14
N SER A 28 -5.72 10.69 -11.06
CA SER A 28 -6.51 10.04 -12.11
C SER A 28 -7.23 8.79 -11.58
N ARG A 29 -8.37 8.44 -12.20
CA ARG A 29 -9.12 7.21 -11.84
C ARG A 29 -8.27 5.93 -11.98
N PRO A 30 -7.44 5.76 -13.03
CA PRO A 30 -6.54 4.61 -13.14
C PRO A 30 -5.54 4.51 -11.97
N ASN A 31 -4.95 5.62 -11.53
CA ASN A 31 -4.02 5.63 -10.40
C ASN A 31 -4.70 5.10 -9.12
N ALA A 32 -5.94 5.52 -8.89
CA ALA A 32 -6.72 5.03 -7.75
C ALA A 32 -7.01 3.52 -7.84
N PHE A 33 -7.38 2.99 -9.01
CA PHE A 33 -7.58 1.53 -9.17
C PHE A 33 -6.29 0.73 -8.97
N VAL A 34 -5.17 1.20 -9.52
CA VAL A 34 -3.86 0.56 -9.31
C VAL A 34 -3.48 0.58 -7.83
N PHE A 35 -3.74 1.70 -7.13
CA PHE A 35 -3.54 1.79 -5.69
C PHE A 35 -4.41 0.79 -4.91
N PHE A 36 -5.71 0.68 -5.23
CA PHE A 36 -6.58 -0.31 -4.59
C PHE A 36 -6.11 -1.75 -4.85
N TYR A 37 -5.70 -2.06 -6.08
CA TYR A 37 -5.14 -3.36 -6.41
C TYR A 37 -3.87 -3.65 -5.61
N ALA A 38 -2.93 -2.70 -5.56
CA ALA A 38 -1.69 -2.84 -4.81
C ALA A 38 -1.98 -3.05 -3.31
N ALA A 39 -2.88 -2.26 -2.71
CA ALA A 39 -3.26 -2.39 -1.32
C ALA A 39 -3.90 -3.77 -1.03
N PHE A 40 -4.84 -4.21 -1.87
CA PHE A 40 -5.47 -5.51 -1.75
C PHE A 40 -4.44 -6.66 -1.83
N SER A 41 -3.56 -6.63 -2.82
CA SER A 41 -2.50 -7.64 -2.99
C SER A 41 -1.55 -7.68 -1.80
N VAL A 42 -1.14 -6.53 -1.26
CA VAL A 42 -0.25 -6.45 -0.10
C VAL A 42 -0.92 -7.01 1.16
N ILE A 43 -2.17 -6.65 1.42
CA ILE A 43 -2.92 -7.16 2.58
C ILE A 43 -3.13 -8.68 2.44
N GLY A 44 -3.49 -9.16 1.25
CA GLY A 44 -3.63 -10.58 0.97
C GLY A 44 -2.34 -11.35 1.21
N LEU A 45 -1.21 -10.83 0.69
CA LEU A 45 0.11 -11.43 0.89
C LEU A 45 0.50 -11.44 2.38
N LEU A 46 0.29 -10.34 3.10
CA LEU A 46 0.63 -10.25 4.52
C LEU A 46 -0.19 -11.25 5.35
N THR A 47 -1.48 -11.38 5.05
CA THR A 47 -2.36 -12.36 5.69
C THR A 47 -1.91 -13.79 5.39
N PHE A 48 -1.53 -14.07 4.15
CA PHE A 48 -0.99 -15.36 3.72
C PHE A 48 0.31 -15.69 4.45
N VAL A 49 1.27 -14.77 4.53
CA VAL A 49 2.53 -14.98 5.25
C VAL A 49 2.26 -15.23 6.74
N SER A 50 1.40 -14.42 7.37
CA SER A 50 1.03 -14.56 8.78
C SER A 50 0.43 -15.94 9.08
N THR A 51 -0.53 -16.39 8.27
CA THR A 51 -1.21 -17.68 8.49
C THR A 51 -0.34 -18.86 8.05
N GLY A 52 0.40 -18.69 6.95
CA GLY A 52 1.25 -19.70 6.33
C GLY A 52 2.48 -20.06 7.18
N THR A 53 3.01 -19.11 7.96
CA THR A 53 4.16 -19.36 8.83
C THR A 53 3.89 -20.52 9.80
N ALA A 54 2.74 -20.54 10.47
CA ALA A 54 2.37 -21.62 11.37
C ALA A 54 2.24 -22.99 10.66
N GLN A 55 1.69 -22.99 9.43
CA GLN A 55 1.54 -24.19 8.62
C GLN A 55 2.89 -24.76 8.19
N ILE A 56 3.83 -23.90 7.80
CA ILE A 56 5.19 -24.32 7.43
C ILE A 56 5.93 -24.90 8.63
N LEU A 57 5.86 -24.23 9.80
CA LEU A 57 6.49 -24.73 11.02
C LEU A 57 5.93 -26.09 11.44
N ASN A 58 4.62 -26.30 11.27
CA ASN A 58 4.02 -27.60 11.48
C ASN A 58 4.53 -28.66 10.47
N ALA A 59 4.59 -28.31 9.18
CA ALA A 59 5.02 -29.22 8.12
C ALA A 59 6.49 -29.67 8.25
N ILE A 60 7.37 -28.81 8.78
CA ILE A 60 8.78 -29.16 9.05
C ILE A 60 8.98 -29.82 10.43
N GLY A 61 7.91 -30.06 11.19
CA GLY A 61 7.93 -30.81 12.44
C GLY A 61 8.36 -30.04 13.69
N VAL A 62 8.23 -28.70 13.71
CA VAL A 62 8.55 -27.92 14.91
C VAL A 62 7.57 -28.27 16.05
N PRO A 63 8.06 -28.63 17.25
CA PRO A 63 7.21 -28.94 18.40
C PRO A 63 6.25 -27.79 18.73
N VAL A 64 4.99 -28.10 18.99
CA VAL A 64 3.94 -27.09 19.28
C VAL A 64 4.33 -26.18 20.46
N GLY A 65 5.02 -26.72 21.46
CA GLY A 65 5.51 -25.96 22.62
C GLY A 65 6.56 -24.89 22.28
N GLU A 66 7.24 -25.01 21.14
CA GLU A 66 8.29 -24.07 20.70
C GLU A 66 7.82 -23.13 19.58
N GLN A 67 6.68 -23.44 18.93
CA GLN A 67 6.20 -22.66 17.79
C GLN A 67 5.95 -21.19 18.12
N GLY A 68 5.45 -20.88 19.33
CA GLY A 68 5.25 -19.49 19.76
C GLY A 68 6.55 -18.69 19.84
N THR A 69 7.62 -19.31 20.34
CA THR A 69 8.95 -18.68 20.42
C THR A 69 9.54 -18.48 19.03
N VAL A 70 9.42 -19.48 18.16
CA VAL A 70 9.93 -19.41 16.78
C VAL A 70 9.19 -18.34 15.98
N THR A 71 7.85 -18.33 15.99
CA THR A 71 7.07 -17.29 15.29
C THR A 71 7.33 -15.90 15.85
N GLY A 72 7.46 -15.76 17.17
CA GLY A 72 7.81 -14.49 17.82
C GLY A 72 9.17 -13.96 17.34
N ASN A 73 10.19 -14.82 17.27
CA ASN A 73 11.50 -14.43 16.73
C ASN A 73 11.42 -14.01 15.26
N LEU A 74 10.63 -14.71 14.45
CA LEU A 74 10.41 -14.36 13.04
C LEU A 74 9.73 -13.00 12.88
N VAL A 75 8.76 -12.66 13.74
CA VAL A 75 8.10 -11.35 13.75
C VAL A 75 9.10 -10.25 14.09
N ILE A 76 9.92 -10.44 15.13
CA ILE A 76 10.95 -9.46 15.53
C ILE A 76 11.93 -9.20 14.38
N VAL A 77 12.42 -10.25 13.72
CA VAL A 77 13.29 -10.11 12.54
C VAL A 77 12.57 -9.36 11.43
N THR A 78 11.30 -9.67 11.19
CA THR A 78 10.48 -8.98 10.19
C THR A 78 10.33 -7.50 10.49
N GLU A 79 10.09 -7.12 11.75
CA GLU A 79 9.98 -5.71 12.17
C GLU A 79 11.29 -4.95 11.93
N ILE A 80 12.43 -5.54 12.30
CA ILE A 80 13.76 -4.94 12.04
C ILE A 80 13.96 -4.73 10.54
N VAL A 81 13.69 -5.76 9.73
CA VAL A 81 13.81 -5.68 8.27
C VAL A 81 12.85 -4.64 7.68
N GLN A 82 11.60 -4.58 8.17
CA GLN A 82 10.61 -3.59 7.73
C GLN A 82 11.07 -2.16 8.04
N ILE A 83 11.59 -1.89 9.24
CA ILE A 83 12.11 -0.57 9.60
C ILE A 83 13.24 -0.15 8.63
N LEU A 84 14.19 -1.06 8.38
CA LEU A 84 15.30 -0.80 7.47
C LEU A 84 14.84 -0.54 6.02
N ILE A 85 13.92 -1.38 5.53
CA ILE A 85 13.43 -1.28 4.14
C ILE A 85 12.51 -0.07 3.97
N PHE A 86 11.56 0.17 4.87
CA PHE A 86 10.61 1.28 4.75
C PHE A 86 11.32 2.64 4.82
N GLY A 87 12.38 2.77 5.61
CA GLY A 87 13.23 3.96 5.59
C GLY A 87 13.85 4.18 4.20
N ALA A 88 14.49 3.16 3.64
CA ALA A 88 15.12 3.24 2.33
C ALA A 88 14.10 3.49 1.19
N VAL A 89 13.02 2.71 1.17
CA VAL A 89 11.95 2.80 0.18
C VAL A 89 11.22 4.14 0.28
N GLY A 90 11.02 4.69 1.48
CA GLY A 90 10.46 6.02 1.68
C GLY A 90 11.30 7.10 0.99
N VAL A 91 12.62 7.08 1.20
CA VAL A 91 13.55 8.00 0.54
C VAL A 91 13.54 7.83 -1.00
N LEU A 92 13.45 6.60 -1.48
CA LEU A 92 13.31 6.30 -2.91
C LEU A 92 11.98 6.82 -3.47
N ALA A 93 10.88 6.63 -2.76
CA ALA A 93 9.56 7.09 -3.14
C ALA A 93 9.50 8.62 -3.21
N ASP A 94 10.11 9.33 -2.26
CA ASP A 94 10.21 10.78 -2.28
C ASP A 94 10.97 11.31 -3.51
N ARG A 95 11.97 10.57 -4.00
CA ARG A 95 12.71 10.93 -5.21
C ARG A 95 11.95 10.60 -6.50
N ILE A 96 11.29 9.45 -6.55
CA ILE A 96 10.64 8.94 -7.77
C ILE A 96 9.25 9.57 -7.95
N GLY A 97 8.50 9.76 -6.87
CA GLY A 97 7.11 10.22 -6.87
C GLY A 97 6.90 11.73 -7.01
N ARG A 98 7.97 12.52 -7.15
CA ARG A 98 7.88 13.98 -7.40
C ARG A 98 7.55 14.37 -8.85
N ARG A 99 7.23 13.41 -9.71
CA ARG A 99 6.84 13.62 -11.11
C ARG A 99 5.41 13.17 -11.34
#